data_AF-A0A3Q2Y8X8-F1
#
_entry.id   AF-A0A3Q2Y8X8-F1
#
_cell.length_a   1.000
_cell.length_b   1.000
_cell.length_c   1.000
_cell.angle_alpha   90.00
_cell.angle_beta   90.00
_cell.angle_gamma   90.00
#
_symmetry.space_group_name_H-M   'P 1'
#
loop_
_entity.id
_entity.type
_entity.pdbx_description
1 polymer ?
#
loop_
_entity_poly.entity_id
_entity_poly.type
_entity_poly.pdbx_seq_one_letter_code
_entity_poly.pdbx_strand_id
1 'polypeptide(L)'
;MCGYSKSEHVADAIQTEVMGSGTWDPLTHIREVPTDAFGDISFGGLRQTTTKYARVSTDTTPEVLYQLMTEQWKVSPPNLLISVTGGAKNFYLKTRLKNVFQRGLIKVAQTTGAWIITGGTNTGVMKHVGQAVRDYSLSSSMQGQIVTIGLATWGTKSDYPCSSQGCFPAHYPMDVKGRLPCLDNNHTHFLLVDDGTYGRYGVEIDLRSRLEKFISQKTLGNKAVGVTIPAVCVVLDGGGGTLNTIYTAMLNDTPCVVLEGSGRIADVIAHAAGLPVSQVTISLIHRLLKKFLSLEYDNFTDLTIIEWTKKVGEHNHLLFSLILSVHTSTSLEGWRRQLELAIVWNRVDIAATEIFTDESQWKSSDLHWAMFSALAGNKPRFVSLLLENGVSLREFLQSEDTLCELYKQLPNCFFLRKLAKRVHASCPRRRRVVDLAEAQRDPARDLFLWAVVQKNRELSEITWEQCTDCVSAALAACKILRKMAEEGSDADEAVEMRDLADHFEMHAIGVFTQCYSGGEDNWGKTTCLRLALEANCKSFVALSGVQALLTEIWCGELSVDNPVWRVTICMIFFPLIYTGFLTYR
;
A
#
# COMPACT_ATOMS: atom_id res chain seq x y z
N MET A 1 16.13 -41.78 -16.17
CA MET A 1 14.77 -41.97 -16.69
C MET A 1 13.88 -40.85 -16.14
N CYS A 2 12.85 -40.43 -16.90
CA CYS A 2 11.92 -39.35 -16.52
C CYS A 2 10.98 -39.71 -15.36
N GLY A 3 10.76 -41.00 -15.08
CA GLY A 3 9.93 -41.47 -13.96
C GLY A 3 8.50 -41.82 -14.32
N TYR A 4 8.01 -41.42 -15.50
CA TYR A 4 6.71 -41.85 -16.04
C TYR A 4 6.77 -43.30 -16.56
N SER A 5 5.63 -43.99 -16.52
CA SER A 5 5.52 -45.32 -17.11
C SER A 5 5.53 -45.24 -18.65
N LYS A 6 6.01 -46.29 -19.32
CA LYS A 6 6.03 -46.32 -20.80
C LYS A 6 4.64 -46.13 -21.43
N SER A 7 3.58 -46.54 -20.72
CA SER A 7 2.18 -46.36 -21.12
C SER A 7 1.68 -44.91 -21.06
N GLU A 8 2.34 -44.05 -20.29
CA GLU A 8 1.97 -42.62 -20.15
C GLU A 8 2.67 -41.74 -21.20
N HIS A 9 3.58 -42.31 -21.99
CA HIS A 9 4.19 -41.61 -23.12
C HIS A 9 3.32 -41.75 -24.37
N VAL A 10 3.12 -40.63 -25.10
CA VAL A 10 2.53 -40.64 -26.44
C VAL A 10 3.38 -41.48 -27.39
N ALA A 11 2.74 -42.14 -28.36
CA ALA A 11 3.41 -43.06 -29.30
C ALA A 11 4.62 -42.41 -30.01
N ASP A 12 4.51 -41.12 -30.34
CA ASP A 12 5.58 -40.32 -30.96
C ASP A 12 6.81 -40.16 -30.05
N ALA A 13 6.62 -40.14 -28.73
CA ALA A 13 7.72 -40.09 -27.75
C ALA A 13 8.41 -41.45 -27.53
N ILE A 14 7.82 -42.53 -28.06
CA ILE A 14 8.33 -43.90 -27.96
C ILE A 14 9.09 -44.30 -29.25
N GLN A 15 9.01 -43.51 -30.33
CA GLN A 15 9.65 -43.82 -31.60
C GLN A 15 11.19 -43.77 -31.53
N THR A 16 11.78 -44.92 -31.83
CA THR A 16 13.19 -45.29 -31.75
C THR A 16 13.98 -44.88 -33.00
N GLU A 17 14.38 -43.60 -33.11
CA GLU A 17 15.46 -43.22 -34.05
C GLU A 17 16.62 -42.46 -33.39
N VAL A 18 16.51 -42.08 -32.11
CA VAL A 18 17.59 -41.38 -31.36
C VAL A 18 18.16 -42.25 -30.22
N MET A 19 17.70 -43.50 -30.08
CA MET A 19 18.14 -44.41 -29.01
C MET A 19 19.51 -45.03 -29.33
N GLY A 20 20.57 -44.22 -29.28
CA GLY A 20 21.83 -44.69 -28.72
C GLY A 20 21.58 -45.08 -27.26
N SER A 21 22.28 -46.10 -26.75
CA SER A 21 22.16 -46.67 -25.40
C SER A 21 22.57 -45.70 -24.27
N GLY A 22 22.00 -44.49 -24.25
CA GLY A 22 22.37 -43.39 -23.38
C GLY A 22 21.44 -43.23 -22.18
N THR A 23 22.01 -42.69 -21.10
CA THR A 23 21.26 -42.19 -19.94
C THR A 23 20.29 -41.09 -20.38
N TRP A 24 19.05 -41.14 -19.87
CA TRP A 24 18.03 -40.10 -20.08
C TRP A 24 18.60 -38.70 -19.79
N ASP A 25 18.46 -37.81 -20.76
CA ASP A 25 18.93 -36.43 -20.73
C ASP A 25 17.76 -35.47 -21.02
N PRO A 26 17.42 -34.54 -20.10
CA PRO A 26 16.34 -33.56 -20.28
C PRO A 26 16.42 -32.78 -21.60
N LEU A 27 17.63 -32.43 -22.05
CA LEU A 27 17.82 -31.54 -23.21
C LEU A 27 17.45 -32.17 -24.54
N THR A 28 17.54 -33.50 -24.62
CA THR A 28 17.35 -34.26 -25.85
C THR A 28 16.08 -35.11 -25.85
N HIS A 29 15.53 -35.41 -24.66
CA HIS A 29 14.41 -36.33 -24.48
C HIS A 29 13.10 -35.65 -24.02
N ILE A 30 13.05 -34.32 -23.94
CA ILE A 30 11.85 -33.54 -23.64
C ILE A 30 11.47 -32.71 -24.88
N ARG A 31 10.16 -32.64 -25.17
CA ARG A 31 9.61 -31.81 -26.25
C ARG A 31 8.48 -30.95 -25.72
N GLU A 32 8.53 -29.67 -26.03
CA GLU A 32 7.47 -28.72 -25.66
C GLU A 32 6.24 -28.89 -26.54
N VAL A 33 5.07 -28.81 -25.92
CA VAL A 33 3.74 -28.83 -26.55
C VAL A 33 2.83 -27.81 -25.88
N PRO A 34 1.76 -27.34 -26.55
CA PRO A 34 0.78 -26.46 -25.93
C PRO A 34 0.19 -27.08 -24.66
N THR A 35 -0.01 -26.25 -23.63
CA THR A 35 -0.58 -26.70 -22.35
C THR A 35 -2.05 -27.12 -22.52
N ASP A 36 -2.38 -28.26 -21.92
CA ASP A 36 -3.70 -28.87 -21.89
C ASP A 36 -4.32 -28.82 -20.48
N ALA A 37 -3.65 -28.20 -19.51
CA ALA A 37 -4.09 -28.17 -18.12
C ALA A 37 -4.15 -26.73 -17.62
N PHE A 38 -5.32 -26.10 -17.82
CA PHE A 38 -5.61 -24.74 -17.35
C PHE A 38 -7.09 -24.56 -17.08
N GLY A 39 -7.42 -23.63 -16.18
CA GLY A 39 -8.80 -23.23 -15.91
C GLY A 39 -9.04 -22.90 -14.44
N ASP A 40 -10.17 -23.36 -13.91
CA ASP A 40 -10.58 -23.11 -12.52
C ASP A 40 -10.75 -24.44 -11.76
N ILE A 41 -10.05 -24.62 -10.63
CA ILE A 41 -10.17 -25.79 -9.76
C ILE A 41 -11.25 -25.57 -8.70
N SER A 42 -12.04 -26.62 -8.42
CA SER A 42 -12.90 -26.72 -7.25
C SER A 42 -12.47 -27.89 -6.36
N PHE A 43 -12.08 -27.58 -5.12
CA PHE A 43 -11.54 -28.55 -4.14
C PHE A 43 -12.61 -29.39 -3.41
N GLY A 44 -13.90 -29.13 -3.66
CA GLY A 44 -15.01 -29.75 -2.91
C GLY A 44 -15.11 -29.27 -1.45
N GLY A 45 -16.32 -29.27 -0.89
CA GLY A 45 -16.61 -28.86 0.49
C GLY A 45 -17.66 -27.75 0.63
N LEU A 46 -17.87 -27.27 1.86
CA LEU A 46 -18.87 -26.22 2.19
C LEU A 46 -18.56 -24.83 1.58
N ARG A 47 -17.31 -24.57 1.15
CA ARG A 47 -16.94 -23.32 0.47
C ARG A 47 -16.90 -23.53 -1.04
N GLN A 48 -17.74 -22.80 -1.78
CA GLN A 48 -17.80 -22.81 -3.25
C GLN A 48 -16.83 -21.80 -3.89
N THR A 49 -15.59 -21.72 -3.43
CA THR A 49 -14.58 -20.84 -4.06
C THR A 49 -13.81 -21.62 -5.11
N THR A 50 -13.81 -21.14 -6.35
CA THR A 50 -12.96 -21.65 -7.43
C THR A 50 -11.61 -20.95 -7.42
N THR A 51 -10.55 -21.68 -7.75
CA THR A 51 -9.17 -21.16 -7.78
C THR A 51 -8.59 -21.31 -9.17
N LYS A 52 -7.94 -20.29 -9.71
CA LYS A 52 -7.39 -20.37 -11.07
C LYS A 52 -6.11 -21.20 -11.09
N TYR A 53 -5.91 -21.99 -12.12
CA TYR A 53 -4.68 -22.77 -12.30
C TYR A 53 -4.22 -22.79 -13.75
N ALA A 54 -2.91 -22.91 -13.94
CA ALA A 54 -2.30 -23.21 -15.23
C ALA A 54 -1.04 -24.07 -15.05
N ARG A 55 -0.89 -25.09 -15.90
CA ARG A 55 0.35 -25.85 -16.07
C ARG A 55 1.29 -25.10 -17.00
N VAL A 56 2.54 -24.93 -16.55
CA VAL A 56 3.58 -24.14 -17.22
C VAL A 56 4.88 -24.92 -17.27
N SER A 57 5.63 -24.76 -18.37
CA SER A 57 6.99 -25.32 -18.51
C SER A 57 7.95 -24.58 -17.57
N THR A 58 8.99 -25.27 -17.07
CA THR A 58 10.10 -24.64 -16.33
C THR A 58 10.77 -23.51 -17.12
N ASP A 59 10.74 -23.58 -18.45
CA ASP A 59 11.48 -22.67 -19.33
C ASP A 59 10.65 -21.44 -19.70
N THR A 60 9.38 -21.39 -19.29
CA THR A 60 8.47 -20.26 -19.51
C THR A 60 9.07 -18.96 -18.98
N THR A 61 9.00 -17.88 -19.77
CA THR A 61 9.53 -16.58 -19.35
C THR A 61 8.66 -15.94 -18.26
N PRO A 62 9.27 -15.30 -17.24
CA PRO A 62 8.52 -14.60 -16.18
C PRO A 62 7.53 -13.54 -16.67
N GLU A 63 7.81 -12.92 -17.82
CA GLU A 63 6.95 -11.91 -18.43
C GLU A 63 5.59 -12.46 -18.82
N VAL A 64 5.55 -13.64 -19.45
CA VAL A 64 4.31 -14.31 -19.83
C VAL A 64 3.50 -14.67 -18.59
N LEU A 65 4.15 -15.14 -17.52
CA LEU A 65 3.48 -15.44 -16.26
C LEU A 65 2.90 -14.19 -15.60
N TYR A 66 3.62 -13.07 -15.64
CA TYR A 66 3.14 -11.80 -15.10
C TYR A 66 1.93 -11.26 -15.88
N GLN A 67 1.95 -11.35 -17.22
CA GLN A 67 0.82 -10.98 -18.07
C GLN A 67 -0.37 -11.92 -17.84
N LEU A 68 -0.16 -13.22 -17.68
CA LEU A 68 -1.21 -14.17 -17.31
C LEU A 68 -1.92 -13.74 -16.02
N MET A 69 -1.17 -13.40 -14.98
CA MET A 69 -1.76 -12.99 -13.69
C MET A 69 -2.47 -11.64 -13.77
N THR A 70 -1.85 -10.63 -14.39
CA THR A 70 -2.37 -9.26 -14.39
C THR A 70 -3.43 -9.01 -15.46
N GLU A 71 -3.24 -9.53 -16.66
CA GLU A 71 -4.13 -9.28 -17.80
C GLU A 71 -5.23 -10.33 -17.92
N GLN A 72 -4.92 -11.62 -17.74
CA GLN A 72 -5.92 -12.68 -17.93
C GLN A 72 -6.67 -13.00 -16.64
N TRP A 73 -5.96 -13.18 -15.52
CA TRP A 73 -6.58 -13.43 -14.22
C TRP A 73 -7.06 -12.16 -13.52
N LYS A 74 -6.78 -10.98 -14.10
CA LYS A 74 -7.21 -9.66 -13.59
C LYS A 74 -6.75 -9.40 -12.15
N VAL A 75 -5.60 -9.96 -11.77
CA VAL A 75 -4.98 -9.70 -10.46
C VAL A 75 -4.30 -8.34 -10.51
N SER A 76 -4.65 -7.45 -9.59
CA SER A 76 -3.97 -6.15 -9.47
C SER A 76 -2.49 -6.34 -9.12
N PRO A 77 -1.56 -5.61 -9.78
CA PRO A 77 -0.13 -5.64 -9.42
C PRO A 77 0.11 -5.43 -7.91
N PRO A 78 1.06 -6.14 -7.30
CA PRO A 78 1.31 -6.04 -5.86
C PRO A 78 2.08 -4.77 -5.51
N ASN A 79 1.83 -4.23 -4.31
CA ASN A 79 2.69 -3.18 -3.76
C ASN A 79 3.89 -3.70 -2.96
N LEU A 80 3.91 -5.01 -2.71
CA LEU A 80 4.95 -5.74 -2.00
C LEU A 80 4.84 -7.21 -2.42
N LEU A 81 5.98 -7.87 -2.65
CA LEU A 81 6.04 -9.30 -2.89
C LEU A 81 6.55 -10.02 -1.64
N ILE A 82 5.77 -10.97 -1.11
CA ILE A 82 6.16 -11.78 0.03
C ILE A 82 6.35 -13.22 -0.45
N SER A 83 7.60 -13.65 -0.53
CA SER A 83 7.97 -15.03 -0.86
C SER A 83 8.12 -15.85 0.42
N VAL A 84 7.21 -16.79 0.69
CA VAL A 84 7.32 -17.67 1.86
C VAL A 84 7.93 -19.01 1.45
N THR A 85 9.06 -19.36 2.08
CA THR A 85 9.78 -20.61 1.83
C THR A 85 10.12 -21.32 3.14
N GLY A 86 10.41 -22.62 3.07
CA GLY A 86 10.76 -23.39 4.27
C GLY A 86 10.56 -24.89 4.15
N GLY A 87 10.36 -25.55 5.29
CA GLY A 87 10.19 -27.00 5.36
C GLY A 87 8.96 -27.51 4.61
N ALA A 88 9.15 -28.45 3.69
CA ALA A 88 8.07 -29.13 2.96
C ALA A 88 7.39 -30.25 3.79
N LYS A 89 8.12 -30.82 4.76
CA LYS A 89 7.59 -31.81 5.71
C LYS A 89 6.75 -31.11 6.79
N ASN A 90 5.70 -31.77 7.28
CA ASN A 90 4.94 -31.27 8.42
C ASN A 90 5.83 -31.15 9.66
N PHE A 91 5.73 -30.02 10.34
CA PHE A 91 6.45 -29.75 11.58
C PHE A 91 5.53 -29.06 12.58
N TYR A 92 5.94 -29.05 13.85
CA TYR A 92 5.19 -28.39 14.91
C TYR A 92 5.78 -27.01 15.19
N LEU A 93 4.98 -25.97 14.92
CA LEU A 93 5.29 -24.60 15.33
C LEU A 93 4.59 -24.30 16.66
N LYS A 94 5.35 -23.80 17.66
CA LYS A 94 4.78 -23.41 18.96
C LYS A 94 3.62 -22.44 18.76
N THR A 95 2.51 -22.65 19.48
CA THR A 95 1.26 -21.87 19.31
C THR A 95 1.45 -20.36 19.32
N ARG A 96 2.29 -19.83 20.22
CA ARG A 96 2.61 -18.40 20.28
C ARG A 96 3.24 -17.91 18.97
N LEU A 97 4.25 -18.61 18.48
CA LEU A 97 4.98 -18.24 17.26
C LEU A 97 4.10 -18.41 16.02
N LYS A 98 3.29 -19.47 15.98
CA LYS A 98 2.27 -19.68 14.94
C LYS A 98 1.31 -18.49 14.86
N ASN A 99 0.74 -18.08 15.99
CA ASN A 99 -0.23 -16.98 16.02
C ASN A 99 0.41 -15.65 15.60
N VAL A 100 1.64 -15.37 16.04
CA VAL A 100 2.39 -14.17 15.64
C VAL A 100 2.66 -14.18 14.14
N PHE A 101 3.17 -15.29 13.60
CA PHE A 101 3.44 -15.44 12.17
C PHE A 101 2.18 -15.27 11.32
N GLN A 102 1.11 -16.01 11.63
CA GLN A 102 -0.11 -16.00 10.84
C GLN A 102 -0.80 -14.62 10.88
N ARG A 103 -0.90 -13.99 12.06
CA ARG A 103 -1.48 -12.66 12.17
C ARG A 103 -0.62 -11.60 11.49
N GLY A 104 0.70 -11.66 11.65
CA GLY A 104 1.64 -10.74 11.04
C GLY A 104 1.59 -10.80 9.51
N LEU A 105 1.67 -12.01 8.94
CA LEU A 105 1.62 -12.24 7.50
C LEU A 105 0.33 -11.69 6.88
N ILE A 106 -0.81 -12.01 7.48
CA ILE A 106 -2.12 -11.55 7.01
C ILE A 106 -2.25 -10.03 7.14
N LYS A 107 -1.81 -9.46 8.27
CA LYS A 107 -1.88 -8.03 8.50
C LYS A 107 -1.08 -7.27 7.44
N VAL A 108 0.16 -7.68 7.17
CA VAL A 108 1.02 -7.05 6.16
C VAL A 108 0.41 -7.18 4.77
N ALA A 109 -0.02 -8.38 4.39
CA ALA A 109 -0.61 -8.61 3.07
C ALA A 109 -1.86 -7.77 2.83
N GLN A 110 -2.71 -7.65 3.84
CA GLN A 110 -3.93 -6.85 3.78
C GLN A 110 -3.63 -5.34 3.70
N THR A 111 -2.75 -4.81 4.55
CA THR A 111 -2.52 -3.36 4.62
C THR A 111 -1.76 -2.83 3.41
N THR A 112 -0.90 -3.64 2.83
CA THR A 112 -0.06 -3.23 1.69
C THR A 112 -0.68 -3.60 0.34
N GLY A 113 -1.58 -4.59 0.27
CA GLY A 113 -1.97 -5.20 -1.00
C GLY A 113 -0.83 -6.05 -1.58
N ALA A 114 -0.17 -6.84 -0.73
CA ALA A 114 0.93 -7.70 -1.15
C ALA A 114 0.44 -8.98 -1.83
N TRP A 115 1.27 -9.53 -2.72
CA TRP A 115 1.13 -10.91 -3.16
C TRP A 115 1.93 -11.83 -2.25
N ILE A 116 1.33 -12.96 -1.84
CA ILE A 116 2.04 -14.02 -1.13
C ILE A 116 2.34 -15.14 -2.12
N ILE A 117 3.63 -15.40 -2.37
CA ILE A 117 4.11 -16.53 -3.18
C ILE A 117 4.62 -17.64 -2.26
N THR A 118 4.22 -18.88 -2.53
CA THR A 118 4.60 -20.06 -1.72
C THR A 118 4.55 -21.33 -2.57
N GLY A 119 4.98 -22.47 -2.03
CA GLY A 119 5.00 -23.77 -2.72
C GLY A 119 3.62 -24.40 -2.97
N GLY A 120 2.53 -23.80 -2.48
CA GLY A 120 1.15 -24.19 -2.82
C GLY A 120 0.66 -25.57 -2.32
N THR A 121 1.49 -26.37 -1.67
CA THR A 121 1.10 -27.69 -1.15
C THR A 121 0.53 -27.62 0.27
N ASN A 122 -0.32 -28.58 0.63
CA ASN A 122 -0.94 -28.69 1.96
C ASN A 122 -0.02 -29.41 2.98
N THR A 123 1.28 -29.12 2.95
CA THR A 123 2.27 -29.68 3.87
C THR A 123 3.26 -28.63 4.37
N GLY A 124 3.76 -28.80 5.59
CA GLY A 124 4.81 -27.95 6.15
C GLY A 124 4.43 -26.47 6.22
N VAL A 125 5.34 -25.59 5.78
CA VAL A 125 5.15 -24.13 5.86
C VAL A 125 3.97 -23.66 5.01
N MET A 126 3.80 -24.24 3.83
CA MET A 126 2.73 -23.87 2.89
C MET A 126 1.34 -24.07 3.52
N LYS A 127 1.16 -25.15 4.28
CA LYS A 127 -0.05 -25.40 5.08
C LYS A 127 -0.30 -24.33 6.16
N HIS A 128 0.75 -23.84 6.82
CA HIS A 128 0.61 -22.78 7.82
C HIS A 128 0.18 -21.44 7.20
N VAL A 129 0.66 -21.14 5.99
CA VAL A 129 0.22 -19.99 5.19
C VAL A 129 -1.25 -20.16 4.78
N GLY A 130 -1.62 -21.32 4.23
CA GLY A 130 -3.01 -21.60 3.84
C GLY A 130 -3.99 -21.48 5.01
N GLN A 131 -3.62 -22.00 6.20
CA GLN A 131 -4.39 -21.82 7.43
C GLN A 131 -4.58 -20.34 7.81
N ALA A 132 -3.53 -19.51 7.69
CA ALA A 132 -3.62 -18.08 8.00
C ALA A 132 -4.63 -17.37 7.09
N VAL A 133 -4.57 -17.66 5.79
CA VAL A 133 -5.47 -17.08 4.77
C VAL A 133 -6.91 -17.52 5.00
N ARG A 134 -7.11 -18.79 5.36
CA ARG A 134 -8.42 -19.32 5.71
C ARG A 134 -9.02 -18.62 6.93
N ASP A 135 -8.26 -18.50 8.01
CA ASP A 135 -8.73 -17.94 9.28
C ASP A 135 -9.08 -16.45 9.11
N TYR A 136 -8.34 -15.72 8.26
CA TYR A 136 -8.72 -14.37 7.83
C TYR A 136 -10.02 -14.35 7.02
N SER A 137 -10.14 -15.25 6.03
CA SER A 137 -11.29 -15.28 5.14
C SER A 137 -12.60 -15.71 5.84
N LEU A 138 -12.50 -16.39 6.98
CA LEU A 138 -13.65 -16.68 7.86
C LEU A 138 -14.01 -15.52 8.79
N SER A 139 -13.06 -14.65 9.12
CA SER A 139 -13.28 -13.55 10.07
C SER A 139 -13.62 -12.21 9.41
N SER A 140 -13.25 -12.00 8.14
CA SER A 140 -13.55 -10.79 7.38
C SER A 140 -14.60 -11.04 6.30
N SER A 141 -15.81 -10.52 6.48
CA SER A 141 -16.89 -10.59 5.49
C SER A 141 -16.86 -9.46 4.46
N MET A 142 -16.10 -8.39 4.69
CA MET A 142 -16.23 -7.10 3.96
C MET A 142 -14.90 -6.52 3.40
N GLN A 143 -13.76 -7.19 3.57
CA GLN A 143 -12.45 -6.68 3.13
C GLN A 143 -11.81 -7.57 2.06
N GLY A 144 -11.13 -6.94 1.10
CA GLY A 144 -10.61 -7.56 -0.13
C GLY A 144 -9.87 -8.88 0.06
N GLN A 145 -9.97 -9.75 -0.95
CA GLN A 145 -9.38 -11.08 -0.94
C GLN A 145 -7.84 -10.99 -1.00
N ILE A 146 -7.16 -11.71 -0.12
CA ILE A 146 -5.69 -11.79 -0.11
C ILE A 146 -5.23 -12.65 -1.29
N VAL A 147 -4.36 -12.09 -2.13
CA VAL A 147 -3.78 -12.81 -3.27
C VAL A 147 -2.67 -13.73 -2.77
N THR A 148 -2.91 -15.02 -2.89
CA THR A 148 -1.97 -16.09 -2.53
C THR A 148 -1.76 -17.03 -3.71
N ILE A 149 -0.53 -17.12 -4.17
CA ILE A 149 -0.13 -17.84 -5.39
C ILE A 149 0.75 -19.02 -4.99
N GLY A 150 0.29 -20.22 -5.30
CA GLY A 150 1.04 -21.46 -5.09
C GLY A 150 1.79 -21.87 -6.35
N LEU A 151 3.11 -21.99 -6.27
CA LEU A 151 3.94 -22.64 -7.29
C LEU A 151 4.22 -24.06 -6.85
N ALA A 152 3.63 -25.05 -7.51
CA ALA A 152 3.78 -26.45 -7.15
C ALA A 152 4.32 -27.27 -8.33
N THR A 153 5.15 -28.28 -8.06
CA THR A 153 5.61 -29.20 -9.10
C THR A 153 4.44 -30.05 -9.63
N TRP A 154 4.26 -30.08 -10.94
CA TRP A 154 3.26 -30.91 -11.62
C TRP A 154 3.49 -32.40 -11.37
N GLY A 155 4.71 -32.89 -11.64
CA GLY A 155 5.09 -34.30 -11.57
C GLY A 155 5.01 -34.98 -10.20
N THR A 156 4.55 -34.27 -9.15
CA THR A 156 4.35 -34.83 -7.81
C THR A 156 3.01 -35.56 -7.67
N LYS A 157 2.04 -35.31 -8.56
CA LYS A 157 0.73 -35.99 -8.56
C LYS A 157 0.20 -36.13 -9.99
N SER A 158 -0.38 -37.28 -10.33
CA SER A 158 -0.84 -37.62 -11.69
C SER A 158 -2.31 -37.30 -11.99
N ASP A 159 -3.13 -36.92 -11.00
CA ASP A 159 -4.60 -36.81 -11.17
C ASP A 159 -5.08 -35.37 -11.39
N TYR A 160 -4.39 -34.60 -12.23
CA TYR A 160 -4.85 -33.28 -12.62
C TYR A 160 -5.76 -33.37 -13.85
N PRO A 161 -6.88 -32.62 -13.88
CA PRO A 161 -7.77 -32.60 -15.03
C PRO A 161 -7.13 -31.88 -16.22
N CYS A 162 -6.94 -32.60 -17.32
CA CYS A 162 -6.41 -32.10 -18.58
C CYS A 162 -7.50 -32.08 -19.67
N SER A 163 -7.64 -30.95 -20.36
CA SER A 163 -8.50 -30.72 -21.51
C SER A 163 -7.88 -29.64 -22.39
N SER A 164 -7.77 -29.89 -23.69
CA SER A 164 -7.24 -28.89 -24.66
C SER A 164 -8.10 -27.63 -24.77
N GLN A 165 -9.35 -27.67 -24.31
CA GLN A 165 -10.25 -26.50 -24.24
C GLN A 165 -10.24 -25.82 -22.86
N GLY A 166 -9.45 -26.32 -21.91
CA GLY A 166 -9.46 -25.92 -20.51
C GLY A 166 -10.59 -26.55 -19.69
N CYS A 167 -10.52 -26.40 -18.36
CA CYS A 167 -11.46 -26.99 -17.40
C CYS A 167 -12.08 -25.92 -16.49
N PHE A 168 -13.40 -25.71 -16.58
CA PHE A 168 -14.12 -24.64 -15.85
C PHE A 168 -15.49 -25.13 -15.33
N PRO A 169 -15.62 -25.69 -14.11
CA PRO A 169 -14.57 -25.99 -13.13
C PRO A 169 -14.08 -27.44 -13.20
N ALA A 170 -12.81 -27.63 -12.89
CA ALA A 170 -12.15 -28.91 -12.72
C ALA A 170 -12.29 -29.39 -11.27
N HIS A 171 -12.89 -30.55 -11.04
CA HIS A 171 -12.99 -31.10 -9.69
C HIS A 171 -11.66 -31.72 -9.25
N TYR A 172 -11.10 -31.24 -8.13
CA TYR A 172 -9.86 -31.78 -7.58
C TYR A 172 -10.14 -32.55 -6.28
N PRO A 173 -9.94 -33.88 -6.26
CA PRO A 173 -10.12 -34.68 -5.07
C PRO A 173 -9.00 -34.42 -4.06
N MET A 174 -9.38 -33.94 -2.88
CA MET A 174 -8.47 -33.74 -1.75
C MET A 174 -8.18 -35.06 -1.04
N ASP A 175 -6.90 -35.38 -0.84
CA ASP A 175 -6.51 -36.54 -0.03
C ASP A 175 -6.61 -36.19 1.46
N VAL A 176 -7.72 -36.58 2.10
CA VAL A 176 -7.98 -36.36 3.53
C VAL A 176 -6.99 -37.12 4.41
N LYS A 177 -6.35 -38.18 3.90
CA LYS A 177 -5.42 -39.05 4.65
C LYS A 177 -3.96 -38.56 4.62
N GLY A 178 -3.65 -37.53 3.83
CA GLY A 178 -2.35 -36.85 3.80
C GLY A 178 -1.18 -37.75 3.42
N ARG A 179 -1.41 -38.78 2.59
CA ARG A 179 -0.36 -39.73 2.17
C ARG A 179 0.44 -39.21 0.99
N LEU A 180 -0.16 -38.35 0.18
CA LEU A 180 0.48 -37.69 -0.95
C LEU A 180 0.50 -36.16 -0.76
N PRO A 181 1.49 -35.44 -1.31
CA PRO A 181 1.47 -33.99 -1.35
C PRO A 181 0.27 -33.54 -2.21
N CYS A 182 -0.70 -32.88 -1.58
CA CYS A 182 -1.86 -32.30 -2.26
C CYS A 182 -1.74 -30.78 -2.31
N LEU A 183 -2.42 -30.14 -3.27
CA LEU A 183 -2.54 -28.69 -3.31
C LEU A 183 -3.33 -28.18 -2.09
N ASP A 184 -2.99 -26.99 -1.61
CA ASP A 184 -3.67 -26.35 -0.49
C ASP A 184 -4.88 -25.53 -0.96
N ASN A 185 -6.07 -25.94 -0.53
CA ASN A 185 -7.34 -25.35 -0.95
C ASN A 185 -7.60 -23.91 -0.48
N ASN A 186 -6.68 -23.30 0.28
CA ASN A 186 -6.80 -21.93 0.77
C ASN A 186 -6.00 -20.91 -0.06
N HIS A 187 -5.31 -21.37 -1.10
CA HIS A 187 -4.65 -20.49 -2.07
C HIS A 187 -5.64 -20.00 -3.12
N THR A 188 -5.37 -18.82 -3.69
CA THR A 188 -6.24 -18.22 -4.71
C THR A 188 -5.90 -18.64 -6.14
N HIS A 189 -4.61 -18.86 -6.41
CA HIS A 189 -4.08 -19.12 -7.73
C HIS A 189 -2.97 -20.18 -7.68
N PHE A 190 -2.85 -20.98 -8.73
CA PHE A 190 -1.83 -22.02 -8.87
C PHE A 190 -1.08 -21.94 -10.20
N LEU A 191 0.24 -21.98 -10.12
CA LEU A 191 1.12 -22.26 -11.24
C LEU A 191 1.73 -23.65 -11.02
N LEU A 192 1.37 -24.59 -11.88
CA LEU A 192 1.86 -25.97 -11.81
C LEU A 192 3.05 -26.12 -12.74
N VAL A 193 4.24 -26.19 -12.18
CA VAL A 193 5.50 -26.16 -12.94
C VAL A 193 5.90 -27.56 -13.33
N ASP A 194 6.19 -27.76 -14.61
CA ASP A 194 6.48 -29.07 -15.19
C ASP A 194 7.81 -29.08 -15.95
N ASP A 195 8.67 -30.06 -15.64
CA ASP A 195 9.91 -30.38 -16.35
C ASP A 195 9.83 -31.72 -17.09
N GLY A 196 8.63 -32.30 -17.21
CA GLY A 196 8.42 -33.61 -17.84
C GLY A 196 8.91 -34.79 -17.01
N THR A 197 9.28 -34.59 -15.74
CA THR A 197 9.63 -35.67 -14.83
C THR A 197 8.51 -36.02 -13.85
N TYR A 198 8.55 -37.24 -13.32
CA TYR A 198 7.61 -37.73 -12.31
C TYR A 198 8.36 -38.06 -11.01
N GLY A 199 7.78 -37.66 -9.88
CA GLY A 199 8.30 -37.94 -8.54
C GLY A 199 9.54 -37.12 -8.14
N ARG A 200 9.95 -36.12 -8.94
CA ARG A 200 10.98 -35.15 -8.55
C ARG A 200 10.34 -33.94 -7.89
N TYR A 201 10.99 -33.44 -6.84
CA TYR A 201 10.54 -32.29 -6.07
C TYR A 201 11.46 -31.08 -6.31
N GLY A 202 10.91 -29.88 -6.18
CA GLY A 202 11.69 -28.64 -6.21
C GLY A 202 12.04 -28.14 -7.62
N VAL A 203 11.34 -28.66 -8.63
CA VAL A 203 11.47 -28.24 -10.04
C VAL A 203 11.09 -26.76 -10.21
N GLU A 204 10.17 -26.28 -9.38
CA GLU A 204 9.67 -24.90 -9.41
C GLU A 204 10.65 -23.85 -8.89
N ILE A 205 11.73 -24.26 -8.19
CA ILE A 205 12.59 -23.33 -7.43
C ILE A 205 13.26 -22.29 -8.35
N ASP A 206 13.78 -22.71 -9.50
CA ASP A 206 14.43 -21.79 -10.46
C ASP A 206 13.43 -20.81 -11.07
N LEU A 207 12.32 -21.33 -11.60
CA LEU A 207 11.27 -20.51 -12.21
C LEU A 207 10.70 -19.51 -11.19
N ARG A 208 10.52 -19.94 -9.94
CA ARG A 208 10.09 -19.09 -8.83
C ARG A 208 11.06 -17.93 -8.59
N SER A 209 12.36 -18.21 -8.50
CA SER A 209 13.39 -17.18 -8.31
C SER A 209 13.40 -16.16 -9.46
N ARG A 210 13.33 -16.64 -10.71
CA ARG A 210 13.26 -15.76 -11.89
C ARG A 210 11.98 -14.92 -11.91
N LEU A 211 10.84 -15.50 -11.52
CA LEU A 211 9.56 -14.80 -11.43
C LEU A 211 9.57 -13.72 -10.36
N GLU A 212 10.05 -14.04 -9.15
CA GLU A 212 10.15 -13.09 -8.04
C GLU A 212 11.05 -11.90 -8.39
N LYS A 213 12.21 -12.16 -9.01
CA LYS A 213 13.11 -11.11 -9.50
C LYS A 213 12.48 -10.25 -10.58
N PHE A 214 11.73 -10.85 -11.51
CA PHE A 214 11.07 -10.09 -12.56
C PHE A 214 9.98 -9.18 -12.01
N ILE A 215 9.18 -9.67 -11.06
CA ILE A 215 8.15 -8.87 -10.39
C ILE A 215 8.79 -7.73 -9.60
N SER A 216 9.89 -7.98 -8.88
CA SER A 216 10.56 -6.96 -8.08
C SER A 216 11.19 -5.82 -8.88
N GLN A 217 11.36 -6.00 -10.20
CA GLN A 217 11.86 -4.99 -11.12
C GLN A 217 10.73 -4.17 -11.79
N LYS A 218 9.46 -4.54 -11.60
CA LYS A 218 8.33 -3.77 -12.12
C LYS A 218 8.11 -2.50 -11.31
N THR A 219 7.62 -1.45 -11.96
CA THR A 219 7.36 -0.16 -11.32
C THR A 219 6.06 -0.19 -10.50
N LEU A 220 6.14 0.38 -9.31
CA LEU A 220 5.07 0.47 -8.34
C LEU A 220 4.15 1.67 -8.63
N GLY A 221 2.88 1.42 -8.96
CA GLY A 221 1.87 2.45 -9.19
C GLY A 221 2.00 3.23 -10.52
N ASN A 222 1.24 4.32 -10.66
CA ASN A 222 1.20 5.15 -11.87
C ASN A 222 2.26 6.30 -11.83
N LYS A 223 3.33 6.11 -12.61
CA LYS A 223 4.06 7.09 -13.42
C LYS A 223 4.78 8.32 -12.81
N ALA A 224 4.76 8.59 -11.51
CA ALA A 224 5.48 9.78 -10.99
C ALA A 224 6.88 9.49 -10.41
N VAL A 225 7.10 8.31 -9.82
CA VAL A 225 8.36 7.96 -9.14
C VAL A 225 8.69 6.52 -9.52
N GLY A 226 9.83 6.29 -10.18
CA GLY A 226 10.25 4.99 -10.72
C GLY A 226 10.64 3.95 -9.66
N VAL A 227 9.86 3.83 -8.59
CA VAL A 227 10.07 2.86 -7.51
C VAL A 227 9.72 1.48 -8.02
N THR A 228 10.57 0.50 -7.74
CA THR A 228 10.30 -0.89 -8.09
C THR A 228 9.53 -1.61 -6.99
N ILE A 229 8.82 -2.68 -7.30
CA ILE A 229 8.08 -3.46 -6.31
C ILE A 229 9.08 -4.11 -5.34
N PRO A 230 9.05 -3.80 -4.03
CA PRO A 230 9.92 -4.45 -3.06
C PRO A 230 9.53 -5.92 -2.91
N ALA A 231 10.53 -6.79 -2.73
CA ALA A 231 10.35 -8.21 -2.43
C ALA A 231 10.99 -8.55 -1.09
N VAL A 232 10.37 -9.46 -0.34
CA VAL A 232 10.88 -9.99 0.93
C VAL A 232 10.67 -11.50 0.95
N CYS A 233 11.71 -12.23 1.35
CA CYS A 233 11.65 -13.68 1.55
C CYS A 233 11.45 -13.98 3.04
N VAL A 234 10.44 -14.77 3.40
CA VAL A 234 10.14 -15.18 4.78
C VAL A 234 10.41 -16.67 4.92
N VAL A 235 11.23 -17.03 5.89
CA VAL A 235 11.75 -18.38 6.08
C VAL A 235 11.27 -18.97 7.39
N LEU A 236 10.66 -20.16 7.32
CA LEU A 236 10.22 -20.94 8.48
C LEU A 236 10.72 -22.39 8.37
N ASP A 237 11.27 -22.93 9.45
CA ASP A 237 11.87 -24.28 9.42
C ASP A 237 12.86 -24.37 8.23
N GLY A 238 13.17 -25.56 7.73
CA GLY A 238 13.84 -25.74 6.44
C GLY A 238 14.77 -26.93 6.38
N GLY A 239 15.06 -27.36 5.15
CA GLY A 239 16.07 -28.39 4.83
C GLY A 239 17.08 -27.85 3.83
N GLY A 240 18.07 -28.64 3.41
CA GLY A 240 19.20 -28.10 2.63
C GLY A 240 18.82 -27.29 1.39
N GLY A 241 17.71 -27.63 0.72
CA GLY A 241 17.17 -26.83 -0.39
C GLY A 241 16.69 -25.43 -0.01
N THR A 242 16.16 -25.25 1.20
CA THR A 242 15.71 -23.94 1.72
C THR A 242 16.89 -22.97 1.82
N LEU A 243 18.08 -23.42 2.23
CA LEU A 243 19.26 -22.55 2.29
C LEU A 243 19.65 -22.05 0.90
N ASN A 244 19.59 -22.92 -0.12
CA ASN A 244 19.85 -22.50 -1.49
C ASN A 244 18.84 -21.43 -1.94
N THR A 245 17.55 -21.59 -1.62
CA THR A 245 16.54 -20.56 -1.89
C THR A 245 16.87 -19.22 -1.21
N ILE A 246 17.31 -19.26 0.06
CA ILE A 246 17.71 -18.06 0.80
C ILE A 246 18.91 -17.38 0.14
N TYR A 247 19.94 -18.15 -0.20
CA TYR A 247 21.14 -17.63 -0.85
C TYR A 247 20.82 -17.02 -2.22
N THR A 248 19.99 -17.68 -3.02
CA THR A 248 19.52 -17.14 -4.31
C THR A 248 18.69 -15.86 -4.13
N ALA A 249 17.85 -15.78 -3.10
CA ALA A 249 17.10 -14.56 -2.79
C ALA A 249 18.04 -13.41 -2.44
N MET A 250 19.08 -13.66 -1.63
CA MET A 250 20.11 -12.66 -1.31
C MET A 250 20.90 -12.19 -2.52
N LEU A 251 21.28 -13.10 -3.43
CA LEU A 251 21.94 -12.75 -4.68
C LEU A 251 21.07 -11.86 -5.59
N ASN A 252 19.75 -11.91 -5.42
CA ASN A 252 18.79 -11.07 -6.11
C ASN A 252 18.39 -9.83 -5.29
N ASP A 253 19.21 -9.42 -4.31
CA ASP A 253 18.98 -8.29 -3.42
C ASP A 253 17.63 -8.34 -2.68
N THR A 254 17.12 -9.55 -2.45
CA THR A 254 15.85 -9.78 -1.73
C THR A 254 16.14 -10.07 -0.26
N PRO A 255 15.78 -9.17 0.68
CA PRO A 255 16.00 -9.38 2.10
C PRO A 255 15.25 -10.62 2.62
N CYS A 256 15.91 -11.35 3.51
CA CYS A 256 15.38 -12.59 4.09
C CYS A 256 15.05 -12.41 5.57
N VAL A 257 13.79 -12.66 5.94
CA VAL A 257 13.27 -12.64 7.31
C VAL A 257 13.21 -14.06 7.84
N VAL A 258 14.04 -14.38 8.82
CA VAL A 258 14.14 -15.72 9.40
C VAL A 258 13.44 -15.76 10.75
N LEU A 259 12.49 -16.69 10.91
CA LEU A 259 11.76 -16.87 12.16
C LEU A 259 12.54 -17.76 13.12
N GLU A 260 13.17 -17.14 14.12
CA GLU A 260 13.81 -17.86 15.22
C GLU A 260 12.77 -18.64 16.05
N GLY A 261 13.13 -19.87 16.40
CA GLY A 261 12.28 -20.82 17.11
C GLY A 261 11.35 -21.62 16.19
N SER A 262 11.47 -21.47 14.86
CA SER A 262 10.73 -22.27 13.87
C SER A 262 11.39 -23.63 13.58
N GLY A 263 12.67 -23.81 13.94
CA GLY A 263 13.38 -25.09 13.85
C GLY A 263 14.37 -25.20 12.69
N ARG A 264 15.17 -26.28 12.72
CA ARG A 264 16.17 -26.69 11.71
C ARG A 264 17.03 -25.52 11.20
N ILE A 265 17.05 -25.29 9.88
CA ILE A 265 17.94 -24.31 9.23
C ILE A 265 17.61 -22.89 9.64
N ALA A 266 16.33 -22.55 9.81
CA ALA A 266 15.94 -21.22 10.25
C ALA A 266 16.60 -20.86 11.59
N ASP A 267 16.66 -21.80 12.55
CA ASP A 267 17.31 -21.57 13.84
C ASP A 267 18.84 -21.51 13.72
N VAL A 268 19.45 -22.32 12.85
CA VAL A 268 20.90 -22.28 12.58
C VAL A 268 21.30 -20.91 12.04
N ILE A 269 20.55 -20.40 11.06
CA ILE A 269 20.79 -19.09 10.45
C ILE A 269 20.53 -17.98 11.48
N ALA A 270 19.44 -18.04 12.24
CA ALA A 270 19.12 -17.03 13.25
C ALA A 270 20.23 -16.90 14.31
N HIS A 271 20.79 -18.02 14.77
CA HIS A 271 21.91 -18.02 15.73
C HIS A 271 23.22 -17.53 15.10
N ALA A 272 23.45 -17.81 13.82
CA ALA A 272 24.64 -17.33 13.12
C ALA A 272 24.57 -15.83 12.80
N ALA A 273 23.38 -15.33 12.44
CA ALA A 273 23.13 -13.93 12.10
C ALA A 273 23.35 -12.97 13.29
N GLY A 274 23.11 -13.45 14.52
CA GLY A 274 23.38 -12.70 15.74
C GLY A 274 24.86 -12.54 16.11
N LEU A 275 25.79 -13.08 15.31
CA LEU A 275 27.23 -13.06 15.58
C LEU A 275 27.99 -12.26 14.52
N PRO A 276 29.09 -11.58 14.89
CA PRO A 276 29.94 -10.92 13.90
C PRO A 276 30.57 -11.95 12.96
N VAL A 277 30.77 -11.58 11.69
CA VAL A 277 31.23 -12.50 10.62
C VAL A 277 32.54 -13.23 10.98
N SER A 278 33.42 -12.58 11.75
CA SER A 278 34.67 -13.18 12.25
C SER A 278 34.48 -14.38 13.19
N GLN A 279 33.32 -14.51 13.83
CA GLN A 279 32.98 -15.59 14.74
C GLN A 279 32.22 -16.75 14.06
N VAL A 280 31.78 -16.55 12.81
CA VAL A 280 31.07 -17.58 12.03
C VAL A 280 32.10 -18.57 11.47
N THR A 281 32.50 -19.51 12.31
CA THR A 281 33.48 -20.56 11.99
C THR A 281 32.80 -21.86 11.59
N ILE A 282 33.52 -22.69 10.83
CA ILE A 282 33.03 -24.02 10.42
C ILE A 282 32.64 -24.86 11.65
N SER A 283 33.44 -24.81 12.72
CA SER A 283 33.17 -25.53 13.98
C SER A 283 31.89 -25.06 14.68
N LEU A 284 31.57 -23.76 14.63
CA LEU A 284 30.31 -23.22 15.13
C LEU A 284 29.13 -23.76 14.33
N ILE A 285 29.19 -23.72 13.00
CA ILE A 285 28.12 -24.21 12.12
C ILE A 285 27.93 -25.72 12.32
N HIS A 286 28.98 -26.52 12.41
CA HIS A 286 28.89 -27.95 12.76
C HIS A 286 28.14 -28.17 14.08
N ARG A 287 28.47 -27.39 15.12
CA ARG A 287 27.81 -27.50 16.42
C ARG A 287 26.33 -27.14 16.34
N LEU A 288 25.97 -26.10 15.59
CA LEU A 288 24.59 -25.68 15.40
C LEU A 288 23.80 -26.70 14.56
N LEU A 289 24.35 -27.20 13.47
CA LEU A 289 23.74 -28.25 12.64
C LEU A 289 23.51 -29.52 13.47
N LYS A 290 24.49 -29.95 14.27
CA LYS A 290 24.32 -31.12 15.15
C LYS A 290 23.24 -30.92 16.21
N LYS A 291 23.09 -29.70 16.72
CA LYS A 291 22.06 -29.34 17.71
C LYS A 291 20.65 -29.31 17.11
N PHE A 292 20.49 -28.73 15.92
CA PHE A 292 19.17 -28.43 15.34
C PHE A 292 18.71 -29.41 14.24
N LEU A 293 19.63 -30.15 13.62
CA LEU A 293 19.37 -31.15 12.57
C LEU A 293 19.88 -32.54 12.95
N SER A 294 19.82 -32.92 14.22
CA SER A 294 20.41 -34.17 14.76
C SER A 294 20.10 -35.46 13.99
N LEU A 295 18.96 -35.54 13.28
CA LEU A 295 18.54 -36.69 12.47
C LEU A 295 19.01 -36.65 11.00
N GLU A 296 19.31 -35.46 10.47
CA GLU A 296 19.70 -35.25 9.06
C GLU A 296 21.17 -34.84 8.94
N TYR A 297 21.86 -34.60 10.06
CA TYR A 297 23.27 -34.20 10.13
C TYR A 297 24.20 -35.15 9.36
N ASP A 298 24.00 -36.46 9.50
CA ASP A 298 24.86 -37.48 8.88
C ASP A 298 24.75 -37.50 7.33
N ASN A 299 23.74 -36.85 6.76
CA ASN A 299 23.60 -36.70 5.30
C ASN A 299 24.40 -35.52 4.75
N PHE A 300 24.96 -34.64 5.60
CA PHE A 300 25.76 -33.51 5.17
C PHE A 300 27.23 -33.89 5.09
N THR A 301 27.84 -33.67 3.92
CA THR A 301 29.28 -33.83 3.74
C THR A 301 30.01 -32.59 4.24
N ASP A 302 31.26 -32.73 4.69
CA ASP A 302 32.06 -31.59 5.16
C ASP A 302 32.19 -30.48 4.10
N LEU A 303 32.20 -30.84 2.81
CA LEU A 303 32.17 -29.91 1.69
C LEU A 303 30.91 -29.03 1.68
N THR A 304 29.73 -29.62 1.93
CA THR A 304 28.48 -28.85 2.02
C THR A 304 28.50 -27.90 3.21
N ILE A 305 29.09 -28.30 4.35
CA ILE A 305 29.14 -27.47 5.55
C ILE A 305 30.09 -26.28 5.36
N ILE A 306 31.19 -26.48 4.64
CA ILE A 306 32.10 -25.39 4.23
C ILE A 306 31.38 -24.41 3.29
N GLU A 307 30.68 -24.92 2.29
CA GLU A 307 29.89 -24.11 1.37
C GLU A 307 28.83 -23.29 2.12
N TRP A 308 28.18 -23.88 3.12
CA TRP A 308 27.17 -23.22 3.94
C TRP A 308 27.77 -22.11 4.81
N THR A 309 28.90 -22.39 5.44
CA THR A 309 29.62 -21.40 6.27
C THR A 309 29.98 -20.17 5.43
N LYS A 310 30.41 -20.39 4.18
CA LYS A 310 30.70 -19.33 3.23
C LYS A 310 29.43 -18.54 2.85
N LYS A 311 28.35 -19.23 2.46
CA LYS A 311 27.07 -18.61 2.08
C LYS A 311 26.46 -17.74 3.18
N VAL A 312 26.53 -18.20 4.45
CA VAL A 312 26.01 -17.44 5.60
C VAL A 312 26.93 -16.26 5.95
N GLY A 313 28.25 -16.40 5.78
CA GLY A 313 29.21 -15.34 6.07
C GLY A 313 29.22 -14.18 5.07
N GLU A 314 29.05 -14.46 3.77
CA GLU A 314 29.18 -13.45 2.70
C GLU A 314 28.06 -12.40 2.69
N HIS A 315 26.83 -12.77 3.07
CA HIS A 315 25.65 -11.91 2.99
C HIS A 315 24.94 -11.70 4.34
N ASN A 316 25.70 -11.76 5.44
CA ASN A 316 25.14 -11.65 6.80
C ASN A 316 24.35 -10.35 7.05
N HIS A 317 24.62 -9.28 6.30
CA HIS A 317 23.91 -8.00 6.38
C HIS A 317 22.47 -8.02 5.80
N LEU A 318 22.12 -9.04 5.01
CA LEU A 318 20.76 -9.22 4.44
C LEU A 318 19.91 -10.22 5.22
N LEU A 319 20.48 -10.82 6.27
CA LEU A 319 19.79 -11.74 7.19
C LEU A 319 19.17 -10.96 8.35
N PHE A 320 17.85 -10.84 8.36
CA PHE A 320 17.13 -10.29 9.51
C PHE A 320 16.52 -11.42 10.33
N SER A 321 16.96 -11.56 11.59
CA SER A 321 16.25 -12.40 12.56
C SER A 321 15.05 -11.62 13.09
N LEU A 322 13.89 -12.26 13.25
CA LEU A 322 12.64 -11.59 13.65
C LEU A 322 12.62 -11.08 15.12
N ILE A 323 13.79 -10.90 15.74
CA ILE A 323 13.99 -10.18 17.01
C ILE A 323 14.89 -8.94 16.84
N LEU A 324 15.62 -8.80 15.73
CA LEU A 324 16.36 -7.59 15.41
C LEU A 324 15.83 -7.04 14.09
N SER A 325 14.96 -6.03 14.24
CA SER A 325 15.16 -4.76 13.57
C SER A 325 15.31 -4.79 12.04
N VAL A 326 14.30 -4.26 11.32
CA VAL A 326 14.45 -3.78 9.93
C VAL A 326 15.35 -2.53 9.95
N HIS A 327 16.59 -2.71 10.41
CA HIS A 327 17.55 -1.65 10.64
C HIS A 327 18.61 -1.68 9.54
N THR A 328 18.83 -0.49 9.02
CA THR A 328 20.08 -0.05 8.39
C THR A 328 20.48 -0.75 7.10
N SER A 329 19.91 -0.30 5.99
CA SER A 329 20.74 0.00 4.82
C SER A 329 21.27 1.43 4.98
N THR A 330 22.45 1.57 5.58
CA THR A 330 23.24 2.80 5.61
C THR A 330 23.77 3.10 4.21
N SER A 331 22.92 3.69 3.37
CA SER A 331 23.36 4.49 2.23
C SER A 331 22.65 5.84 2.30
N LEU A 332 23.26 6.89 1.76
CA LEU A 332 22.67 8.23 1.69
C LEU A 332 21.32 8.26 0.94
N GLU A 333 20.97 7.19 0.20
CA GLU A 333 19.67 6.99 -0.48
C GLU A 333 18.72 6.03 0.27
N GLY A 334 19.16 5.39 1.35
CA GLY A 334 18.42 4.34 2.08
C GLY A 334 17.17 4.86 2.76
N TRP A 335 17.27 5.99 3.47
CA TRP A 335 16.12 6.63 4.14
C TRP A 335 15.07 7.11 3.13
N ARG A 336 15.50 7.56 1.93
CA ARG A 336 14.59 8.04 0.89
C ARG A 336 13.71 6.92 0.38
N ARG A 337 14.31 5.78 0.02
CA ARG A 337 13.55 4.57 -0.36
C ARG A 337 12.68 4.06 0.78
N GLN A 338 13.18 4.06 2.01
CA GLN A 338 12.39 3.66 3.18
C GLN A 338 11.18 4.56 3.40
N LEU A 339 11.33 5.88 3.24
CA LEU A 339 10.24 6.84 3.35
C LEU A 339 9.25 6.68 2.20
N GLU A 340 9.74 6.47 0.96
CA GLU A 340 8.90 6.16 -0.21
C GLU A 340 8.03 4.93 0.07
N LEU A 341 8.63 3.84 0.55
CA LEU A 341 7.91 2.61 0.88
C LEU A 341 6.95 2.80 2.04
N ALA A 342 7.34 3.51 3.11
CA ALA A 342 6.48 3.79 4.25
C ALA A 342 5.26 4.60 3.82
N ILE A 343 5.45 5.60 2.95
CA ILE A 343 4.36 6.36 2.34
C ILE A 343 3.49 5.42 1.53
N VAL A 344 4.02 4.66 0.57
CA VAL A 344 3.25 3.74 -0.29
C VAL A 344 2.39 2.79 0.56
N TRP A 345 2.96 2.20 1.61
CA TRP A 345 2.29 1.26 2.51
C TRP A 345 1.40 1.91 3.57
N ASN A 346 1.31 3.24 3.61
CA ASN A 346 0.57 3.99 4.62
C ASN A 346 0.97 3.63 6.07
N ARG A 347 2.27 3.38 6.31
CA ARG A 347 2.86 3.05 7.62
C ARG A 347 3.58 4.23 8.24
N VAL A 348 2.77 5.17 8.74
CA VAL A 348 3.21 6.40 9.40
C VAL A 348 4.01 6.10 10.66
N ASP A 349 3.62 5.05 11.39
CA ASP A 349 4.29 4.60 12.60
C ASP A 349 5.76 4.24 12.34
N ILE A 350 6.05 3.51 11.26
CA ILE A 350 7.41 3.14 10.88
C ILE A 350 8.21 4.38 10.48
N ALA A 351 7.62 5.27 9.69
CA ALA A 351 8.30 6.50 9.29
C ALA A 351 8.64 7.38 10.51
N ALA A 352 7.71 7.52 11.46
CA ALA A 352 7.92 8.31 12.67
C ALA A 352 9.01 7.72 13.57
N THR A 353 9.08 6.39 13.73
CA THR A 353 10.05 5.78 14.65
C THR A 353 11.42 5.54 14.04
N GLU A 354 11.51 5.19 12.76
CA GLU A 354 12.75 4.75 12.12
C GLU A 354 13.43 5.84 11.28
N ILE A 355 12.66 6.79 10.74
CA ILE A 355 13.17 7.82 9.83
C ILE A 355 13.23 9.16 10.54
N PHE A 356 12.13 9.58 11.17
CA PHE A 356 12.04 10.85 11.89
C PHE A 356 12.47 10.71 13.36
N THR A 357 13.74 10.34 13.57
CA THR A 357 14.33 10.26 14.92
C THR A 357 14.82 11.63 15.40
N ASP A 358 14.92 11.81 16.73
CA ASP A 358 15.38 13.07 17.35
C ASP A 358 16.80 13.49 16.92
N GLU A 359 17.60 12.55 16.42
CA GLU A 359 18.96 12.78 15.95
C GLU A 359 19.01 13.26 14.49
N SER A 360 17.91 13.13 13.74
CA SER A 360 17.84 13.40 12.31
C SER A 360 17.53 14.87 12.03
N GLN A 361 18.40 15.55 11.27
CA GLN A 361 18.16 16.92 10.82
C GLN A 361 17.66 16.94 9.37
N TRP A 362 16.47 17.51 9.16
CA TRP A 362 15.82 17.58 7.85
C TRP A 362 15.82 18.99 7.29
N LYS A 363 16.07 19.12 5.98
CA LYS A 363 15.74 20.33 5.23
C LYS A 363 14.37 20.15 4.57
N SER A 364 13.59 21.23 4.54
CA SER A 364 12.28 21.27 3.87
C SER A 364 12.37 20.76 2.41
N SER A 365 13.38 21.18 1.65
CA SER A 365 13.61 20.74 0.26
C SER A 365 13.73 19.23 0.08
N ASP A 366 14.30 18.53 1.06
CA ASP A 366 14.60 17.10 0.95
C ASP A 366 13.32 16.26 1.08
N LEU A 367 12.28 16.84 1.66
CA LEU A 367 10.98 16.21 1.94
C LEU A 367 9.88 16.66 0.96
N HIS A 368 10.14 17.59 0.03
CA HIS A 368 9.14 18.07 -0.93
C HIS A 368 8.56 16.96 -1.80
N TRP A 369 9.40 16.02 -2.26
CA TRP A 369 8.92 14.87 -3.04
C TRP A 369 8.01 13.95 -2.20
N ALA A 370 8.33 13.78 -0.91
CA ALA A 370 7.57 12.97 0.03
C ALA A 370 6.20 13.60 0.32
N MET A 371 6.19 14.93 0.51
CA MET A 371 4.97 15.73 0.66
C MET A 371 4.07 15.60 -0.57
N PHE A 372 4.64 15.74 -1.77
CA PHE A 372 3.90 15.56 -3.02
C PHE A 372 3.29 14.15 -3.11
N SER A 373 4.07 13.11 -2.81
CA SER A 373 3.60 11.71 -2.84
C SER A 373 2.50 11.43 -1.81
N ALA A 374 2.61 11.99 -0.60
CA ALA A 374 1.61 11.86 0.45
C ALA A 374 0.29 12.58 0.08
N LEU A 375 0.38 13.79 -0.49
CA LEU A 375 -0.77 14.55 -0.97
C LEU A 375 -1.47 13.82 -2.13
N ALA A 376 -0.73 13.47 -3.19
CA ALA A 376 -1.27 12.77 -4.35
C ALA A 376 -1.86 11.40 -3.99
N GLY A 377 -1.27 10.71 -2.99
CA GLY A 377 -1.73 9.42 -2.49
C GLY A 377 -2.87 9.48 -1.47
N ASN A 378 -3.40 10.66 -1.15
CA ASN A 378 -4.40 10.89 -0.11
C ASN A 378 -4.03 10.26 1.25
N LYS A 379 -2.87 10.65 1.81
CA LYS A 379 -2.34 10.12 3.07
C LYS A 379 -2.20 11.22 4.13
N PRO A 380 -3.32 11.64 4.77
CA PRO A 380 -3.35 12.79 5.67
C PRO A 380 -2.39 12.68 6.84
N ARG A 381 -2.30 11.51 7.49
CA ARG A 381 -1.36 11.29 8.59
C ARG A 381 0.11 11.47 8.21
N PHE A 382 0.49 11.14 6.97
CA PHE A 382 1.84 11.41 6.47
C PHE A 382 2.04 12.90 6.22
N VAL A 383 1.02 13.62 5.75
CA VAL A 383 1.09 15.07 5.57
C VAL A 383 1.30 15.77 6.92
N SER A 384 0.54 15.39 7.96
CA SER A 384 0.77 15.88 9.33
C SER A 384 2.19 15.60 9.82
N LEU A 385 2.66 14.36 9.70
CA LEU A 385 4.02 13.98 10.11
C LEU A 385 5.10 14.81 9.39
N LEU A 386 4.95 15.05 8.09
CA LEU A 386 5.90 15.83 7.32
C LEU A 386 5.88 17.32 7.69
N LEU A 387 4.70 17.87 8.00
CA LEU A 387 4.57 19.25 8.49
C LEU A 387 5.23 19.40 9.87
N GLU A 388 5.00 18.45 10.79
CA GLU A 388 5.62 18.41 12.12
C GLU A 388 7.15 18.32 12.04
N ASN A 389 7.69 17.63 11.02
CA ASN A 389 9.12 17.47 10.78
C ASN A 389 9.76 18.56 9.91
N GLY A 390 9.10 19.71 9.75
CA GLY A 390 9.72 20.93 9.21
C GLY A 390 9.53 21.18 7.72
N VAL A 391 8.56 20.54 7.05
CA VAL A 391 8.18 20.93 5.68
C VAL A 391 7.45 22.27 5.69
N SER A 392 8.03 23.27 5.02
CA SER A 392 7.39 24.57 4.82
C SER A 392 6.51 24.55 3.56
N LEU A 393 5.20 24.75 3.72
CA LEU A 393 4.26 24.85 2.59
C LEU A 393 4.61 26.02 1.66
N ARG A 394 5.21 27.09 2.19
CA ARG A 394 5.62 28.26 1.41
C ARG A 394 6.77 27.95 0.45
N GLU A 395 7.72 27.12 0.89
CA GLU A 395 8.82 26.66 0.05
C GLU A 395 8.38 25.57 -0.93
N PHE A 396 7.52 24.64 -0.48
CA PHE A 396 7.02 23.54 -1.30
C PHE A 396 6.21 24.01 -2.52
N LEU A 397 5.39 25.05 -2.36
CA LEU A 397 4.54 25.61 -3.42
C LEU A 397 5.14 26.87 -4.06
N GLN A 398 6.45 27.07 -3.96
CA GLN A 398 7.12 28.21 -4.60
C GLN A 398 7.00 28.16 -6.13
N SER A 399 7.02 26.96 -6.73
CA SER A 399 6.78 26.77 -8.16
C SER A 399 5.30 26.50 -8.44
N GLU A 400 4.74 27.20 -9.44
CA GLU A 400 3.37 26.96 -9.91
C GLU A 400 3.20 25.54 -10.49
N ASP A 401 4.28 24.93 -10.97
CA ASP A 401 4.27 23.61 -11.60
C ASP A 401 3.84 22.53 -10.60
N THR A 402 4.26 22.62 -9.34
CA THR A 402 3.91 21.67 -8.28
C THR A 402 2.40 21.66 -8.05
N LEU A 403 1.79 22.85 -7.97
CA LEU A 403 0.33 22.98 -7.81
C LEU A 403 -0.40 22.46 -9.05
N CYS A 404 0.08 22.79 -10.26
CA CYS A 404 -0.49 22.29 -11.50
C CYS A 404 -0.46 20.76 -11.55
N GLU A 405 0.62 20.13 -11.13
CA GLU A 405 0.74 18.68 -11.09
C GLU A 405 -0.20 18.06 -10.05
N LEU A 406 -0.36 18.67 -8.86
CA LEU A 406 -1.35 18.23 -7.86
C LEU A 406 -2.79 18.27 -8.40
N TYR A 407 -3.16 19.31 -9.17
CA TYR A 407 -4.48 19.40 -9.79
C TYR A 407 -4.69 18.35 -10.90
N LYS A 408 -3.62 17.89 -11.58
CA LYS A 408 -3.72 16.78 -12.55
C LYS A 408 -3.94 15.42 -11.87
N GLN A 409 -3.49 15.27 -10.63
CA GLN A 409 -3.64 14.04 -9.84
C GLN A 409 -4.98 13.96 -9.07
N LEU A 410 -5.94 14.87 -9.34
CA LEU A 410 -7.24 14.85 -8.68
C LEU A 410 -7.97 13.51 -8.93
N PRO A 411 -8.61 12.93 -7.89
CA PRO A 411 -9.44 11.74 -8.06
C PRO A 411 -10.64 12.07 -8.96
N ASN A 412 -11.34 11.04 -9.44
CA ASN A 412 -12.54 11.21 -10.26
C ASN A 412 -13.70 11.79 -9.42
N CYS A 413 -13.71 13.12 -9.27
CA CYS A 413 -14.67 13.85 -8.47
C CYS A 413 -15.56 14.76 -9.35
N PHE A 414 -16.63 15.30 -8.75
CA PHE A 414 -17.51 16.26 -9.43
C PHE A 414 -16.75 17.46 -10.03
N PHE A 415 -15.79 18.01 -9.28
CA PHE A 415 -14.97 19.13 -9.73
C PHE A 415 -14.16 18.77 -10.98
N LEU A 416 -13.50 17.60 -11.01
CA LEU A 416 -12.74 17.14 -12.17
C LEU A 416 -13.63 16.96 -13.40
N ARG A 417 -14.84 16.41 -13.24
CA ARG A 417 -15.83 16.27 -14.33
C ARG A 417 -16.23 17.63 -14.92
N LYS A 418 -16.41 18.65 -14.08
CA LYS A 418 -16.72 20.03 -14.52
C LYS A 418 -15.51 20.70 -15.19
N LEU A 419 -14.31 20.51 -14.64
CA LEU A 419 -13.06 21.02 -15.21
C LEU A 419 -12.82 20.43 -16.60
N ALA A 420 -12.98 19.11 -16.77
CA ALA A 420 -12.86 18.44 -18.06
C ALA A 420 -13.82 19.03 -19.10
N LYS A 421 -15.09 19.24 -18.73
CA LYS A 421 -16.07 19.91 -19.61
C LYS A 421 -15.65 21.32 -20.03
N ARG A 422 -15.06 22.10 -19.11
CA ARG A 422 -14.56 23.46 -19.40
C ARG A 422 -13.34 23.45 -20.32
N VAL A 423 -12.43 22.49 -20.15
CA VAL A 423 -11.27 22.32 -21.02
C VAL A 423 -11.71 21.93 -22.44
N HIS A 424 -12.67 21.00 -22.59
CA HIS A 424 -13.19 20.60 -23.89
C HIS A 424 -13.98 21.70 -24.59
N ALA A 425 -14.66 22.57 -23.83
CA ALA A 425 -15.39 23.72 -24.35
C ALA A 425 -14.49 24.92 -24.73
N SER A 426 -13.21 24.90 -24.33
CA SER A 426 -12.28 26.02 -24.55
C SER A 426 -11.26 25.65 -25.64
N CYS A 427 -11.35 26.27 -26.81
CA CYS A 427 -10.26 26.25 -27.80
C CYS A 427 -8.99 26.88 -27.14
N PRO A 428 -7.78 26.32 -27.31
CA PRO A 428 -6.58 26.77 -26.58
C PRO A 428 -6.05 28.08 -27.15
N ARG A 429 -6.80 29.16 -26.99
CA ARG A 429 -6.21 30.50 -27.03
C ARG A 429 -5.40 30.62 -25.76
N ARG A 430 -4.08 30.78 -25.91
CA ARG A 430 -3.19 31.34 -24.88
C ARG A 430 -3.85 32.59 -24.31
N ARG A 431 -4.66 32.44 -23.27
CA ARG A 431 -4.93 33.52 -22.35
C ARG A 431 -3.57 33.73 -21.71
N ARG A 432 -2.95 34.88 -21.99
CA ARG A 432 -1.97 35.44 -21.05
C ARG A 432 -2.64 35.29 -19.69
N VAL A 433 -2.00 34.51 -18.82
CA VAL A 433 -2.29 34.58 -17.39
C VAL A 433 -2.22 36.07 -17.10
N VAL A 434 -3.37 36.65 -16.78
CA VAL A 434 -3.41 38.04 -16.39
C VAL A 434 -2.46 38.08 -15.20
N ASP A 435 -1.42 38.89 -15.26
CA ASP A 435 -0.67 39.38 -14.09
C ASP A 435 -1.69 40.12 -13.20
N LEU A 436 -2.62 39.36 -12.62
CA LEU A 436 -3.28 39.72 -11.39
C LEU A 436 -2.12 39.78 -10.43
N ALA A 437 -1.75 41.02 -10.10
CA ALA A 437 -0.68 41.43 -9.23
C ALA A 437 -0.21 40.33 -8.28
N GLU A 438 1.09 40.30 -8.01
CA GLU A 438 1.77 39.64 -6.88
C GLU A 438 1.21 40.09 -5.50
N ALA A 439 -0.08 40.38 -5.40
CA ALA A 439 -0.86 40.51 -4.19
C ALA A 439 -0.96 39.13 -3.53
N GLN A 440 0.09 38.81 -2.77
CA GLN A 440 0.02 37.97 -1.59
C GLN A 440 -0.67 36.63 -1.84
N ARG A 441 -0.10 35.84 -2.75
CA ARG A 441 -0.46 34.42 -2.89
C ARG A 441 -0.18 33.74 -1.56
N ASP A 442 -1.20 33.12 -0.98
CA ASP A 442 -1.07 32.30 0.23
C ASP A 442 -1.05 30.81 -0.18
N PRO A 443 0.12 30.15 -0.10
CA PRO A 443 0.28 28.74 -0.45
C PRO A 443 -0.64 27.80 0.33
N ALA A 444 -0.89 28.10 1.61
CA ALA A 444 -1.75 27.27 2.45
C ALA A 444 -3.19 27.29 1.93
N ARG A 445 -3.67 28.47 1.52
CA ARG A 445 -5.01 28.63 0.93
C ARG A 445 -5.16 27.89 -0.39
N ASP A 446 -4.14 27.88 -1.25
CA ASP A 446 -4.16 27.13 -2.52
C ASP A 446 -4.28 25.62 -2.28
N LEU A 447 -3.54 25.09 -1.30
CA LEU A 447 -3.58 23.68 -0.92
C LEU A 447 -4.89 23.31 -0.21
N PHE A 448 -5.39 24.20 0.65
CA PHE A 448 -6.70 24.06 1.29
C PHE A 448 -7.82 23.99 0.26
N LEU A 449 -7.81 24.88 -0.75
CA LEU A 449 -8.77 24.84 -1.84
C LEU A 449 -8.69 23.50 -2.61
N TRP A 450 -7.48 23.03 -2.92
CA TRP A 450 -7.27 21.73 -3.56
C TRP A 450 -7.84 20.58 -2.73
N ALA A 451 -7.70 20.61 -1.39
CA ALA A 451 -8.27 19.60 -0.50
C ALA A 451 -9.81 19.66 -0.41
N VAL A 452 -10.39 20.87 -0.38
CA VAL A 452 -11.83 21.08 -0.29
C VAL A 452 -12.56 20.61 -1.55
N VAL A 453 -12.05 20.90 -2.75
CA VAL A 453 -12.74 20.55 -4.02
C VAL A 453 -12.83 19.04 -4.28
N GLN A 454 -11.99 18.24 -3.62
CA GLN A 454 -12.05 16.78 -3.66
C GLN A 454 -12.86 16.16 -2.50
N LYS A 455 -13.51 17.00 -1.66
CA LYS A 455 -14.27 16.59 -0.46
C LYS A 455 -13.44 15.85 0.59
N ASN A 456 -12.14 16.15 0.68
CA ASN A 456 -11.27 15.42 1.59
C ASN A 456 -11.20 16.09 2.96
N ARG A 457 -12.02 15.61 3.89
CA ARG A 457 -12.16 16.16 5.24
C ARG A 457 -10.82 16.24 5.98
N GLU A 458 -10.13 15.12 6.15
CA GLU A 458 -8.88 15.06 6.94
C GLU A 458 -7.79 15.99 6.36
N LEU A 459 -7.56 15.96 5.03
CA LEU A 459 -6.59 16.88 4.42
C LEU A 459 -7.02 18.35 4.50
N SER A 460 -8.32 18.63 4.39
CA SER A 460 -8.83 20.00 4.50
C SER A 460 -8.69 20.57 5.91
N GLU A 461 -8.83 19.74 6.95
CA GLU A 461 -8.58 20.15 8.34
C GLU A 461 -7.10 20.50 8.54
N ILE A 462 -6.17 19.61 8.12
CA ILE A 462 -4.72 19.84 8.25
C ILE A 462 -4.27 21.11 7.51
N THR A 463 -4.79 21.33 6.31
CA THR A 463 -4.41 22.50 5.49
C THR A 463 -5.07 23.80 5.96
N TRP A 464 -6.24 23.71 6.59
CA TRP A 464 -6.92 24.86 7.19
C TRP A 464 -6.13 25.42 8.39
N GLU A 465 -5.55 24.54 9.21
CA GLU A 465 -4.67 24.95 10.33
C GLU A 465 -3.44 25.75 9.88
N GLN A 466 -3.04 25.62 8.61
CA GLN A 466 -1.91 26.34 8.03
C GLN A 466 -2.30 27.67 7.37
N CYS A 467 -3.59 27.97 7.24
CA CYS A 467 -4.08 29.20 6.60
C CYS A 467 -3.87 30.42 7.51
N THR A 468 -3.56 31.59 6.93
CA THR A 468 -3.45 32.83 7.73
C THR A 468 -4.82 33.42 8.08
N ASP A 469 -5.79 33.30 7.17
CA ASP A 469 -7.14 33.88 7.32
C ASP A 469 -8.19 32.78 7.58
N CYS A 470 -8.12 32.10 8.72
CA CYS A 470 -8.90 30.88 9.01
C CYS A 470 -10.41 31.05 8.83
N VAL A 471 -11.00 32.17 9.27
CA VAL A 471 -12.45 32.41 9.16
C VAL A 471 -12.88 32.61 7.72
N SER A 472 -12.15 33.44 6.96
CA SER A 472 -12.49 33.71 5.57
C SER A 472 -12.32 32.47 4.69
N ALA A 473 -11.27 31.67 4.96
CA ALA A 473 -11.03 30.39 4.31
C ALA A 473 -12.16 29.40 4.59
N ALA A 474 -12.58 29.25 5.86
CA ALA A 474 -13.68 28.37 6.24
C ALA A 474 -15.01 28.79 5.57
N LEU A 475 -15.34 30.07 5.56
CA LEU A 475 -16.55 30.59 4.89
C LEU A 475 -16.50 30.40 3.37
N ALA A 476 -15.33 30.58 2.74
CA ALA A 476 -15.13 30.29 1.32
C ALA A 476 -15.32 28.80 1.01
N ALA A 477 -14.80 27.90 1.85
CA ALA A 477 -15.03 26.46 1.73
C ALA A 477 -16.52 26.12 1.84
N CYS A 478 -17.24 26.70 2.81
CA CYS A 478 -18.70 26.54 2.94
C CYS A 478 -19.42 26.91 1.65
N LYS A 479 -19.08 28.07 1.07
CA LYS A 479 -19.68 28.56 -0.18
C LYS A 479 -19.44 27.59 -1.34
N ILE A 480 -18.19 27.13 -1.49
CA ILE A 480 -17.79 26.22 -2.58
C ILE A 480 -18.50 24.88 -2.43
N LEU A 481 -18.46 24.28 -1.24
CA LEU A 481 -19.05 22.98 -0.96
C LEU A 481 -20.57 22.99 -1.14
N ARG A 482 -21.27 24.00 -0.62
CA ARG A 482 -22.73 24.14 -0.80
C ARG A 482 -23.09 24.33 -2.26
N LYS A 483 -22.34 25.16 -3.01
CA LYS A 483 -22.57 25.35 -4.44
C LYS A 483 -22.31 24.08 -5.24
N MET A 484 -21.27 23.32 -4.90
CA MET A 484 -21.00 22.02 -5.52
C MET A 484 -22.11 21.00 -5.20
N ALA A 485 -22.65 21.00 -3.98
CA ALA A 485 -23.76 20.14 -3.57
C ALA A 485 -25.07 20.48 -4.28
N GLU A 486 -25.32 21.75 -4.60
CA GLU A 486 -26.49 22.19 -5.38
C GLU A 486 -26.40 21.77 -6.86
N GLU A 487 -25.20 21.82 -7.44
CA GLU A 487 -24.98 21.47 -8.85
C GLU A 487 -24.69 19.98 -9.08
N GLY A 488 -24.45 19.23 -8.00
CA GLY A 488 -24.19 17.80 -8.00
C GLY A 488 -25.42 17.01 -8.47
N SER A 489 -25.19 15.98 -9.28
CA SER A 489 -26.26 15.05 -9.71
C SER A 489 -26.47 13.91 -8.71
N ASP A 490 -25.46 13.62 -7.90
CA ASP A 490 -25.43 12.52 -6.95
C ASP A 490 -25.89 13.02 -5.57
N ALA A 491 -26.96 12.43 -5.05
CA ALA A 491 -27.55 12.83 -3.78
C ALA A 491 -26.65 12.50 -2.58
N ASP A 492 -25.94 11.37 -2.62
CA ASP A 492 -25.06 10.94 -1.54
C ASP A 492 -23.83 11.84 -1.49
N GLU A 493 -23.23 12.17 -2.66
CA GLU A 493 -22.12 13.13 -2.71
C GLU A 493 -22.55 14.52 -2.21
N ALA A 494 -23.79 14.94 -2.49
CA ALA A 494 -24.31 16.24 -2.06
C ALA A 494 -24.53 16.30 -0.54
N VAL A 495 -24.92 15.20 0.10
CA VAL A 495 -25.03 15.12 1.56
C VAL A 495 -23.65 15.27 2.20
N GLU A 496 -22.65 14.50 1.77
CA GLU A 496 -21.28 14.60 2.30
C GLU A 496 -20.69 16.01 2.17
N MET A 497 -20.94 16.69 1.04
CA MET A 497 -20.47 18.07 0.84
C MET A 497 -21.14 19.06 1.79
N ARG A 498 -22.44 18.88 2.09
CA ARG A 498 -23.16 19.74 3.04
C ARG A 498 -22.67 19.51 4.46
N ASP A 499 -22.47 18.26 4.85
CA ASP A 499 -21.93 17.91 6.16
C ASP A 499 -20.54 18.52 6.37
N LEU A 500 -19.68 18.46 5.34
CA LEU A 500 -18.36 19.11 5.38
C LEU A 500 -18.46 20.64 5.40
N ALA A 501 -19.44 21.23 4.71
CA ALA A 501 -19.67 22.68 4.75
C ALA A 501 -20.11 23.12 6.16
N ASP A 502 -21.03 22.40 6.78
CA ASP A 502 -21.51 22.70 8.13
C ASP A 502 -20.39 22.51 9.17
N HIS A 503 -19.50 21.55 8.94
CA HIS A 503 -18.29 21.37 9.74
C HIS A 503 -17.36 22.60 9.70
N PHE A 504 -17.11 23.18 8.52
CA PHE A 504 -16.31 24.40 8.39
C PHE A 504 -17.05 25.64 8.90
N GLU A 505 -18.38 25.70 8.81
CA GLU A 505 -19.16 26.78 9.43
C GLU A 505 -18.96 26.77 10.96
N MET A 506 -18.97 25.59 11.58
CA MET A 506 -18.69 25.46 13.02
C MET A 506 -17.26 25.86 13.38
N HIS A 507 -16.26 25.57 12.54
CA HIS A 507 -14.89 26.04 12.74
C HIS A 507 -14.79 27.57 12.68
N ALA A 508 -15.45 28.19 11.69
CA ALA A 508 -15.52 29.64 11.57
C ALA A 508 -16.18 30.27 12.81
N ILE A 509 -17.25 29.68 13.32
CA ILE A 509 -17.93 30.10 14.55
C ILE A 509 -17.01 30.01 15.78
N GLY A 510 -16.28 28.89 15.91
CA GLY A 510 -15.37 28.66 17.03
C GLY A 510 -14.25 29.70 17.09
N VAL A 511 -13.55 29.91 15.97
CA VAL A 511 -12.50 30.94 15.85
C VAL A 511 -13.09 32.33 16.11
N PHE A 512 -14.29 32.62 15.58
CA PHE A 512 -14.94 33.91 15.80
C PHE A 512 -15.21 34.20 17.25
N THR A 513 -15.82 33.23 17.94
CA THR A 513 -16.21 33.38 19.33
C THR A 513 -14.98 33.62 20.21
N GLN A 514 -13.88 32.93 19.92
CA GLN A 514 -12.63 33.09 20.65
C GLN A 514 -11.99 34.48 20.44
N CYS A 515 -11.84 34.94 19.19
CA CYS A 515 -11.30 36.26 18.89
C CYS A 515 -12.17 37.40 19.46
N TYR A 516 -13.50 37.28 19.35
CA TYR A 516 -14.43 38.25 19.92
C TYR A 516 -14.34 38.32 21.45
N SER A 517 -14.21 37.18 22.13
CA SER A 517 -14.02 37.14 23.59
C SER A 517 -12.67 37.70 24.04
N GLY A 518 -11.65 37.64 23.18
CA GLY A 518 -10.30 38.15 23.43
C GLY A 518 -10.14 39.66 23.17
N GLY A 519 -11.17 40.35 22.69
CA GLY A 519 -11.12 41.79 22.40
C GLY A 519 -10.38 42.16 21.12
N GLU A 520 -10.16 41.21 20.20
CA GLU A 520 -9.59 41.50 18.88
C GLU A 520 -10.70 41.99 17.92
N ASP A 521 -10.71 43.30 17.67
CA ASP A 521 -11.62 43.95 16.70
C ASP A 521 -11.15 43.84 15.24
N ASN A 522 -10.10 43.04 14.96
CA ASN A 522 -9.50 42.93 13.63
C ASN A 522 -10.24 41.94 12.72
N TRP A 523 -11.57 42.05 12.72
CA TRP A 523 -12.45 41.37 11.80
C TRP A 523 -12.34 42.06 10.44
N GLY A 524 -11.68 41.38 9.50
CA GLY A 524 -11.50 41.86 8.13
C GLY A 524 -12.76 42.52 7.59
N LYS A 525 -12.56 43.71 6.98
CA LYS A 525 -13.57 44.58 6.34
C LYS A 525 -14.71 43.78 5.70
N THR A 526 -15.91 44.38 5.61
CA THR A 526 -17.20 43.95 4.97
C THR A 526 -17.24 42.71 4.05
N THR A 527 -16.16 42.39 3.34
CA THR A 527 -15.86 41.16 2.60
C THR A 527 -16.16 39.84 3.35
N CYS A 528 -15.76 39.67 4.61
CA CYS A 528 -16.01 38.41 5.34
C CYS A 528 -17.50 38.15 5.61
N LEU A 529 -18.23 39.21 6.02
CA LEU A 529 -19.67 39.16 6.20
C LEU A 529 -20.39 38.89 4.87
N ARG A 530 -19.95 39.53 3.79
CA ARG A 530 -20.48 39.28 2.44
C ARG A 530 -20.31 37.82 2.03
N LEU A 531 -19.14 37.23 2.28
CA LEU A 531 -18.91 35.80 2.01
C LEU A 531 -19.85 34.90 2.82
N ALA A 532 -20.05 35.18 4.12
CA ALA A 532 -20.97 34.42 4.97
C ALA A 532 -22.42 34.47 4.45
N LEU A 533 -22.88 35.66 4.02
CA LEU A 533 -24.22 35.85 3.45
C LEU A 533 -24.37 35.12 2.12
N GLU A 534 -23.39 35.25 1.21
CA GLU A 534 -23.40 34.55 -0.08
C GLU A 534 -23.28 33.02 0.07
N ALA A 535 -22.67 32.55 1.15
CA ALA A 535 -22.56 31.12 1.51
C ALA A 535 -23.79 30.58 2.26
N ASN A 536 -24.76 31.44 2.60
CA ASN A 536 -25.94 31.10 3.42
C ASN A 536 -25.58 30.50 4.80
N CYS A 537 -24.49 30.98 5.42
CA CYS A 537 -24.03 30.56 6.75
C CYS A 537 -24.89 31.20 7.87
N LYS A 538 -26.09 30.65 8.07
CA LYS A 538 -27.09 31.20 9.00
C LYS A 538 -26.62 31.18 10.45
N SER A 539 -25.96 30.10 10.87
CA SER A 539 -25.49 29.94 12.25
C SER A 539 -24.36 30.92 12.55
N PHE A 540 -23.47 31.14 11.59
CA PHE A 540 -22.41 32.15 11.71
C PHE A 540 -22.98 33.58 11.79
N VAL A 541 -23.92 33.94 10.93
CA VAL A 541 -24.52 35.29 10.93
C VAL A 541 -25.34 35.56 12.20
N ALA A 542 -25.92 34.52 12.82
CA ALA A 542 -26.69 34.65 14.06
C ALA A 542 -25.83 34.91 15.32
N LEU A 543 -24.50 34.90 15.21
CA LEU A 543 -23.61 35.18 16.35
C LEU A 543 -23.82 36.60 16.90
N SER A 544 -23.80 36.73 18.23
CA SER A 544 -24.01 38.00 18.92
C SER A 544 -23.01 39.08 18.49
N GLY A 545 -21.73 38.72 18.31
CA GLY A 545 -20.71 39.66 17.84
C GLY A 545 -20.98 40.16 16.41
N VAL A 546 -21.47 39.29 15.52
CA VAL A 546 -21.87 39.69 14.15
C VAL A 546 -23.12 40.58 14.18
N GLN A 547 -24.09 40.27 15.04
CA GLN A 547 -25.28 41.10 15.22
C GLN A 547 -24.95 42.48 15.81
N ALA A 548 -23.99 42.55 16.74
CA ALA A 548 -23.49 43.82 17.27
C ALA A 548 -22.84 44.68 16.17
N LEU A 549 -21.99 44.07 15.33
CA LEU A 549 -21.39 44.74 14.17
C LEU A 549 -22.44 45.22 13.15
N LEU A 550 -23.46 44.40 12.86
CA LEU A 550 -24.56 44.79 11.98
C LEU A 550 -25.36 45.96 12.55
N THR A 551 -25.60 45.97 13.87
CA THR A 551 -26.29 47.06 14.57
C THR A 551 -25.47 48.35 14.51
N GLU A 552 -24.15 48.24 14.68
CA GLU A 552 -23.22 49.35 14.52
C GLU A 552 -23.22 49.91 13.09
N ILE A 553 -23.15 49.06 12.07
CA ILE A 553 -23.23 49.47 10.66
C ILE A 553 -24.58 50.15 10.37
N TRP A 554 -25.67 49.66 10.96
CA TRP A 554 -27.01 50.24 10.81
C TRP A 554 -27.14 51.61 11.49
N CYS A 555 -26.58 51.77 12.69
CA CYS A 555 -26.62 53.03 13.45
C CYS A 555 -25.69 54.12 12.89
N GLY A 556 -24.65 53.75 12.14
CA GLY A 556 -23.72 54.71 11.53
C GLY A 556 -22.94 55.52 12.59
N GLU A 557 -22.91 56.85 12.46
CA GLU A 557 -22.24 57.73 13.43
C GLU A 557 -23.05 57.95 14.72
N LEU A 558 -24.31 57.49 14.77
CA LEU A 558 -25.13 57.56 15.98
C LEU A 558 -24.74 56.43 16.93
N SER A 559 -24.70 56.72 18.24
CA SER A 559 -24.53 55.67 19.24
C SER A 559 -25.74 54.72 19.22
N VAL A 560 -25.46 53.43 19.45
CA VAL A 560 -26.46 52.34 19.51
C VAL A 560 -27.43 52.52 20.69
N ASP A 561 -27.04 53.29 21.71
CA ASP A 561 -27.84 53.52 22.91
C ASP A 561 -29.03 54.49 22.68
N ASN A 562 -29.15 55.09 21.51
CA ASN A 562 -30.24 56.01 21.21
C ASN A 562 -31.57 55.25 21.03
N PRO A 563 -32.59 55.48 21.89
CA PRO A 563 -33.89 54.86 21.69
C PRO A 563 -34.58 55.43 20.45
N VAL A 564 -35.31 54.56 19.73
CA VAL A 564 -35.95 54.87 18.43
C VAL A 564 -36.81 56.14 18.48
N TRP A 565 -37.52 56.37 19.59
CA TRP A 565 -38.38 57.56 19.73
C TRP A 565 -37.59 58.88 19.71
N ARG A 566 -36.35 58.91 20.22
CA ARG A 566 -35.50 60.11 20.15
C ARG A 566 -35.10 60.42 18.72
N VAL A 567 -34.74 59.38 17.96
CA VAL A 567 -34.42 59.50 16.54
C VAL A 567 -35.63 60.05 15.76
N THR A 568 -36.84 59.53 16.01
CA THR A 568 -38.06 60.02 15.34
C THR A 568 -38.39 61.48 15.67
N ILE A 569 -38.15 61.93 16.90
CA ILE A 569 -38.36 63.33 17.28
C ILE A 569 -37.37 64.25 16.54
N CYS A 570 -36.10 63.84 16.43
CA CYS A 570 -35.11 64.59 15.66
C CYS A 570 -35.39 64.62 14.16
N MET A 571 -36.04 63.58 13.60
CA MET A 571 -36.50 63.59 12.21
C MET A 571 -37.60 64.63 11.96
N ILE A 572 -38.45 64.90 12.95
CA ILE A 572 -39.54 65.90 12.85
C ILE A 572 -39.02 67.31 13.18
N PHE A 573 -38.15 67.44 14.18
CA PHE A 573 -37.56 68.69 14.63
C PHE A 573 -36.04 68.65 14.48
N PHE A 574 -35.59 68.96 13.26
CA PHE A 574 -34.17 68.93 12.87
C PHE A 574 -33.21 69.72 13.81
N PRO A 575 -33.58 70.88 14.39
CA PRO A 575 -32.67 71.61 15.28
C PRO A 575 -32.24 70.83 16.53
N LEU A 576 -33.02 69.84 16.98
CA LEU A 576 -32.72 69.02 18.17
C LEU A 576 -31.47 68.12 17.98
N ILE A 577 -31.04 67.90 16.73
CA ILE A 577 -29.80 67.19 16.40
C ILE A 577 -28.58 67.90 17.00
N TYR A 578 -28.61 69.25 17.07
CA TYR A 578 -27.51 70.07 17.57
C TYR A 578 -27.54 70.31 19.09
N THR A 579 -28.60 69.90 19.79
CA THR A 579 -28.79 70.21 21.22
C THR A 579 -28.30 69.11 22.16
N GLY A 580 -27.53 68.13 21.65
CA GLY A 580 -27.05 66.97 22.42
C GLY A 580 -28.16 65.98 22.79
N PHE A 581 -29.32 66.05 22.13
CA PHE A 581 -30.46 65.16 22.38
C PHE A 581 -30.22 63.73 21.85
N LEU A 582 -29.39 63.60 20.82
CA LEU A 582 -28.85 62.34 20.30
C LEU A 582 -27.39 62.19 20.71
N THR A 583 -27.00 60.98 21.11
CA THR A 583 -25.60 60.63 21.37
C THR A 583 -24.93 60.17 20.08
N TYR A 584 -23.77 60.73 19.78
CA TYR A 584 -22.93 60.32 18.65
C TYR A 584 -21.75 59.51 19.17
N ARG A 585 -21.15 58.74 18.28
CA ARG A 585 -19.98 57.90 18.58
C ARG A 585 -18.68 58.67 18.69
#